data_AF-A0ABD3BHM3-F1
#
_entry.id   AF-A0ABD3BHM3-F1
#
_cell.length_a   1.000
_cell.length_b   1.000
_cell.length_c   1.000
_cell.angle_alpha   90.00
_cell.angle_beta   90.00
_cell.angle_gamma   90.00
#
_symmetry.space_group_name_H-M   'P 1'
#
loop_
_entity.id
_entity.type
_entity.pdbx_description
1 polymer ?
#
loop_
_entity_poly.entity_id
_entity_poly.type
_entity_poly.pdbx_seq_one_letter_code
_entity_poly.pdbx_strand_id
1 'polypeptide(L)'
;MAAEQELNISVISRLHMVSAFRALEPPDVVISYAREFGGGSITETVQSCIWQHCISKADLKWQGPYVKRFLKKLITEIESSGGLVLDEMYEHYALIRSVKKAPRISSPRYCVFL
;
A
#
# COMPACT_ATOMS: atom_id res chain seq x y z
N MET A 1 -11.18 -33.07 -8.94
CA MET A 1 -10.28 -32.58 -7.88
C MET A 1 -9.57 -31.31 -8.36
N ALA A 2 -10.26 -30.18 -8.48
CA ALA A 2 -9.68 -28.94 -9.06
C ALA A 2 -9.96 -27.67 -8.24
N ALA A 3 -11.02 -27.64 -7.42
CA ALA A 3 -11.42 -26.42 -6.69
C ALA A 3 -10.59 -26.09 -5.43
N GLU A 4 -9.86 -27.07 -4.90
CA GLU A 4 -9.11 -26.94 -3.63
C GLU A 4 -7.71 -26.33 -3.80
N GLN A 5 -7.14 -26.35 -5.01
CA GLN A 5 -5.81 -25.77 -5.28
C GLN A 5 -5.89 -24.26 -5.57
N GLU A 6 -6.92 -23.79 -6.27
CA GLU A 6 -7.10 -22.36 -6.59
C GLU A 6 -7.30 -21.49 -5.35
N LEU A 7 -8.03 -22.00 -4.36
CA LEU A 7 -8.26 -21.31 -3.09
C LEU A 7 -6.96 -21.19 -2.28
N ASN A 8 -6.09 -22.20 -2.37
CA ASN A 8 -4.80 -22.20 -1.69
C ASN A 8 -3.81 -21.22 -2.34
N ILE A 9 -3.78 -21.17 -3.68
CA ILE A 9 -2.95 -20.19 -4.42
C ILE A 9 -3.40 -18.76 -4.13
N SER A 10 -4.71 -18.48 -4.15
CA SER A 10 -5.25 -17.15 -3.81
C SER A 10 -4.88 -16.71 -2.38
N VAL A 11 -4.92 -17.63 -1.41
CA VAL A 11 -4.49 -17.36 -0.03
C VAL A 11 -2.97 -17.10 0.04
N ILE A 12 -2.16 -17.88 -0.68
CA ILE A 12 -0.70 -17.73 -0.73
C ILE A 12 -0.32 -16.39 -1.38
N SER A 13 -0.87 -16.06 -2.55
CA SER A 13 -0.57 -14.80 -3.25
C SER A 13 -1.00 -13.58 -2.44
N ARG A 14 -2.13 -13.66 -1.71
CA ARG A 14 -2.53 -12.63 -0.74
C ARG A 14 -1.49 -12.46 0.37
N LEU A 15 -1.01 -13.55 0.95
CA LEU A 15 0.01 -13.51 1.99
C LEU A 15 1.34 -12.96 1.46
N HIS A 16 1.73 -13.33 0.24
CA HIS A 16 2.94 -12.83 -0.42
C HIS A 16 2.85 -11.33 -0.66
N MET A 17 1.72 -10.84 -1.18
CA MET A 17 1.46 -9.42 -1.36
C MET A 17 1.57 -8.64 -0.04
N VAL A 18 0.91 -9.10 1.02
CA VAL A 18 0.94 -8.42 2.34
C VAL A 18 2.34 -8.46 2.95
N SER A 19 3.06 -9.58 2.79
CA SER A 19 4.42 -9.74 3.30
C SER A 19 5.40 -8.84 2.57
N ALA A 20 5.34 -8.80 1.24
CA ALA A 20 6.18 -7.94 0.40
C ALA A 20 5.95 -6.45 0.72
N PHE A 21 4.69 -6.04 0.90
CA PHE A 21 4.39 -4.68 1.32
C PHE A 21 5.02 -4.31 2.67
N ARG A 22 4.92 -5.21 3.66
CA ARG A 22 5.50 -5.00 4.99
C ARG A 22 7.02 -5.00 4.97
N ALA A 23 7.63 -5.77 4.07
CA ALA A 23 9.07 -5.75 3.83
C ALA A 23 9.54 -4.49 3.09
N LEU A 24 8.62 -3.60 2.69
CA LEU A 24 8.91 -2.39 1.89
C LEU A 24 9.57 -2.72 0.54
N GLU A 25 9.21 -3.88 -0.02
CA GLU A 25 9.65 -4.28 -1.35
C GLU A 25 9.22 -3.26 -2.41
N PRO A 26 9.86 -3.24 -3.59
CA PRO A 26 9.48 -2.35 -4.67
C PRO A 26 7.98 -2.48 -5.01
N PRO A 27 7.27 -1.37 -5.29
CA PRO A 27 5.84 -1.41 -5.60
C PRO A 27 5.47 -2.36 -6.73
N ASP A 28 6.34 -2.50 -7.74
CA ASP A 28 6.15 -3.41 -8.87
C ASP A 28 5.99 -4.86 -8.40
N VAL A 29 6.82 -5.30 -7.46
CA VAL A 29 6.78 -6.66 -6.89
C VAL A 29 5.46 -6.90 -6.17
N VAL A 30 5.03 -5.93 -5.37
CA VAL A 30 3.75 -6.01 -4.63
C VAL A 30 2.57 -6.03 -5.61
N ILE A 31 2.62 -5.23 -6.68
CA ILE A 31 1.59 -5.18 -7.74
C ILE A 31 1.54 -6.49 -8.52
N SER A 32 2.68 -7.14 -8.78
CA SER A 32 2.71 -8.47 -9.41
C SER A 32 1.96 -9.51 -8.57
N TYR A 33 2.20 -9.57 -7.27
CA TYR A 33 1.44 -10.47 -6.38
C TYR A 33 -0.04 -10.10 -6.29
N ALA A 34 -0.37 -8.81 -6.34
CA ALA A 34 -1.76 -8.35 -6.37
C ALA A 34 -2.50 -8.82 -7.63
N ARG A 35 -1.84 -8.78 -8.79
CA ARG A 35 -2.40 -9.31 -10.04
C ARG A 35 -2.59 -10.81 -9.97
N GLU A 36 -1.61 -11.56 -9.47
CA GLU A 36 -1.73 -13.00 -9.31
C GLU A 36 -2.92 -13.37 -8.41
N PHE A 37 -3.08 -12.64 -7.30
CA PHE A 37 -4.23 -12.79 -6.40
C PHE A 37 -5.58 -12.50 -7.09
N GLY A 38 -5.62 -11.53 -8.00
CA GLY A 38 -6.82 -11.17 -8.77
C GLY A 38 -6.96 -11.89 -10.12
N GLY A 39 -6.24 -12.98 -10.36
CA GLY A 39 -6.34 -13.78 -11.59
C GLY A 39 -5.82 -13.06 -12.84
N GLY A 40 -4.83 -12.18 -12.69
CA GLY A 40 -4.20 -11.41 -13.75
C GLY A 40 -4.60 -9.92 -13.79
N SER A 41 -5.56 -9.51 -12.97
CA SER A 41 -6.04 -8.12 -12.91
C SER A 41 -6.18 -7.63 -11.46
N ILE A 42 -6.24 -6.31 -11.27
CA ILE A 42 -6.46 -5.71 -9.94
C ILE A 42 -7.94 -5.41 -9.79
N THR A 43 -8.70 -6.41 -9.36
CA THR A 43 -10.15 -6.28 -9.13
C THR A 43 -10.46 -5.46 -7.88
N GLU A 44 -11.70 -5.04 -7.71
CA GLU A 44 -12.16 -4.31 -6.51
C GLU A 44 -11.87 -5.07 -5.21
N THR A 45 -12.01 -6.40 -5.22
CA THR A 45 -11.67 -7.26 -4.08
C THR A 45 -10.18 -7.19 -3.73
N VAL A 46 -9.31 -7.13 -4.73
CA VAL A 46 -7.86 -6.96 -4.52
C VAL A 46 -7.57 -5.59 -3.93
N GLN A 47 -8.17 -4.52 -4.48
CA GLN A 47 -8.00 -3.17 -3.96
C GLN A 47 -8.45 -3.06 -2.49
N SER A 48 -9.62 -3.61 -2.16
CA SER A 48 -10.14 -3.66 -0.79
C SER A 48 -9.22 -4.46 0.14
N CYS A 49 -8.65 -5.57 -0.32
CA CYS A 49 -7.69 -6.35 0.45
C CYS A 49 -6.40 -5.56 0.74
N ILE A 50 -5.83 -4.91 -0.28
CA ILE A 50 -4.66 -4.04 -0.14
C ILE A 50 -4.96 -2.92 0.86
N TRP A 51 -6.14 -2.30 0.75
CA TRP A 51 -6.57 -1.26 1.66
C TRP A 51 -6.59 -1.75 3.13
N GLN A 52 -7.33 -2.84 3.40
CA GLN A 52 -7.54 -3.35 4.75
C GLN A 52 -6.26 -3.89 5.41
N HIS A 53 -5.39 -4.54 4.65
CA HIS A 53 -4.23 -5.24 5.20
C HIS A 53 -2.91 -4.47 5.10
N CYS A 54 -2.78 -3.57 4.12
CA CYS A 54 -1.54 -2.85 3.86
C CYS A 54 -1.67 -1.37 4.24
N ILE A 55 -2.61 -0.64 3.64
CA ILE A 55 -2.65 0.82 3.69
C ILE A 55 -3.28 1.34 5.00
N SER A 56 -4.45 0.83 5.39
CA SER A 56 -5.16 1.22 6.61
C SER A 56 -4.33 1.01 7.88
N LYS A 57 -3.39 0.05 7.84
CA LYS A 57 -2.49 -0.30 8.94
C LYS A 57 -1.08 0.31 8.82
N ALA A 58 -0.81 1.07 7.76
CA ALA A 58 0.51 1.65 7.54
C ALA A 58 0.75 2.86 8.45
N ASP A 59 1.95 2.95 9.03
CA ASP A 59 2.33 4.14 9.78
C ASP A 59 2.79 5.24 8.82
N LEU A 60 1.89 6.19 8.57
CA LEU A 60 2.11 7.34 7.68
C LEU A 60 3.35 8.18 8.03
N LYS A 61 3.81 8.17 9.29
CA LYS A 61 5.01 8.93 9.69
C LYS A 61 6.30 8.31 9.16
N TRP A 62 6.40 6.97 9.20
CA TRP A 62 7.60 6.24 8.81
C TRP A 62 7.53 5.74 7.37
N GLN A 63 6.37 5.23 6.97
CA GLN A 63 6.15 4.60 5.68
C GLN A 63 5.54 5.58 4.66
N GLY A 64 5.17 6.81 5.04
CA GLY A 64 4.50 7.78 4.18
C GLY A 64 5.09 7.94 2.78
N PRO A 65 6.43 8.14 2.61
CA PRO A 65 7.04 8.23 1.28
C PRO A 65 6.92 6.96 0.44
N TYR A 66 6.99 5.80 1.09
CA TYR A 66 6.81 4.50 0.42
C TYR A 66 5.34 4.30 0.02
N VAL A 67 4.41 4.45 0.96
CA VAL A 67 2.97 4.33 0.73
C VAL A 67 2.51 5.27 -0.38
N LYS A 68 3.04 6.50 -0.42
CA LYS A 68 2.78 7.45 -1.51
C LYS A 68 3.21 6.92 -2.87
N ARG A 69 4.43 6.38 -2.98
CA ARG A 69 4.95 5.83 -4.24
C ARG A 69 4.16 4.60 -4.66
N PHE A 70 3.83 3.74 -3.70
CA PHE A 70 3.01 2.56 -3.92
C PHE A 70 1.61 2.93 -4.42
N LEU A 71 0.89 3.80 -3.71
CA LEU A 71 -0.44 4.29 -4.12
C LEU A 71 -0.41 4.90 -5.51
N LYS A 72 0.57 5.77 -5.80
CA LYS A 72 0.69 6.38 -7.12
C LYS A 72 0.82 5.33 -8.23
N LYS A 73 1.69 4.33 -8.04
CA LYS A 73 1.85 3.25 -9.02
C LYS A 73 0.60 2.39 -9.13
N LEU A 74 0.00 2.01 -8.02
CA LEU A 74 -1.20 1.18 -7.99
C LEU A 74 -2.37 1.84 -8.74
N ILE A 75 -2.62 3.13 -8.47
CA ILE A 75 -3.65 3.93 -9.15
C ILE A 75 -3.37 3.96 -10.66
N THR A 76 -2.16 4.35 -11.07
CA THR A 76 -1.79 4.40 -12.49
C THR A 76 -1.94 3.04 -13.17
N GLU A 77 -1.63 1.95 -12.49
CA GLU A 77 -1.74 0.61 -13.05
C GLU A 77 -3.21 0.20 -13.25
N ILE A 78 -4.08 0.52 -12.30
CA ILE A 78 -5.52 0.27 -12.41
C ILE A 78 -6.11 1.12 -13.54
N GLU A 79 -5.81 2.43 -13.58
CA GLU A 79 -6.26 3.34 -14.64
C GLU A 79 -5.77 2.89 -16.03
N SER A 80 -4.51 2.47 -16.14
CA SER A 80 -3.94 1.99 -17.41
C SER A 80 -4.58 0.69 -17.88
N SER A 81 -5.08 -0.12 -16.95
CA SER A 81 -5.89 -1.31 -17.26
C SER A 81 -7.36 -1.01 -17.56
N GLY A 82 -7.79 0.25 -17.46
CA GLY A 82 -9.19 0.67 -17.63
C GLY A 82 -10.09 0.32 -16.44
N GLY A 83 -9.49 -0.02 -15.29
CA GLY A 83 -10.21 -0.36 -14.07
C GLY A 83 -10.67 0.87 -13.29
N LEU A 84 -11.69 0.69 -12.45
CA LEU A 84 -12.12 1.71 -11.50
C LEU A 84 -11.29 1.62 -10.22
N VAL A 85 -10.74 2.75 -9.80
CA VAL A 85 -9.98 2.88 -8.56
C VAL A 85 -10.94 3.24 -7.43
N LEU A 86 -10.83 2.57 -6.30
CA LEU A 86 -11.61 2.88 -5.10
C LEU A 86 -11.34 4.31 -4.60
N ASP A 87 -12.41 5.04 -4.24
CA ASP A 87 -12.33 6.42 -3.76
C ASP A 87 -11.42 6.55 -2.52
N GLU A 88 -11.41 5.54 -1.64
CA GLU A 88 -10.56 5.50 -0.45
C GLU A 88 -9.06 5.57 -0.81
N MET A 89 -8.66 5.02 -1.96
CA MET A 89 -7.28 5.13 -2.43
C MET A 89 -6.91 6.57 -2.80
N TYR A 90 -7.83 7.28 -3.47
CA TYR A 90 -7.64 8.69 -3.79
C TYR A 90 -7.64 9.57 -2.56
N GLU A 91 -8.56 9.35 -1.63
CA GLU A 91 -8.63 10.06 -0.36
C GLU A 91 -7.33 9.89 0.42
N HIS A 92 -6.82 8.66 0.54
CA HIS A 92 -5.59 8.41 1.29
C HIS A 92 -4.36 9.01 0.62
N TYR A 93 -4.29 8.98 -0.71
CA TYR A 93 -3.23 9.67 -1.45
C TYR A 93 -3.25 11.19 -1.21
N ALA A 94 -4.45 11.78 -1.17
CA ALA A 94 -4.64 13.20 -0.84
C ALA A 94 -4.25 13.50 0.62
N LEU A 95 -4.58 12.63 1.57
CA LEU A 95 -4.21 12.74 2.98
C LEU A 95 -2.69 12.72 3.17
N ILE A 96 -1.98 11.78 2.54
CA ILE A 96 -0.51 11.73 2.59
C ILE A 96 0.11 13.02 2.07
N ARG A 97 -0.46 13.61 1.02
CA ARG A 97 0.00 14.89 0.48
C ARG A 97 -0.27 16.06 1.45
N SER A 98 -1.32 15.94 2.26
CA SER A 98 -1.79 16.95 3.20
C SER A 98 -1.15 16.86 4.59
N VAL A 99 -0.47 15.74 4.92
CA VAL A 99 0.46 15.66 6.06
C VAL A 99 1.61 16.64 5.79
N LYS A 100 1.39 17.90 6.16
CA LYS A 100 2.47 18.87 6.29
C LYS A 100 3.48 18.27 7.26
N LYS A 101 4.77 18.32 6.89
CA LYS A 101 5.87 17.99 7.81
C LYS A 101 5.54 18.64 9.15
N ALA A 102 5.43 17.84 10.21
CA ALA A 102 5.36 18.41 11.56
C ALA A 102 6.45 19.49 11.64
N PRO A 103 6.18 20.68 12.21
CA PRO A 103 7.25 21.63 12.46
C PRO A 103 8.34 20.86 13.18
N ARG A 104 9.55 20.86 12.61
CA ARG A 104 10.72 20.38 13.34
C ARG A 104 10.69 21.17 14.63
N ILE A 105 10.34 20.52 15.74
CA ILE A 105 10.51 21.09 17.06
C ILE A 105 12.00 21.38 17.11
N SER A 106 12.36 22.65 16.96
CA SER A 106 13.68 23.16 17.24
C SER A 106 14.02 22.65 18.63
N SER A 107 14.99 21.75 18.70
CA SER A 107 15.47 21.15 19.93
C SER A 107 15.59 22.23 21.00
N PRO A 108 15.05 22.03 22.22
CA PRO A 108 15.47 22.85 23.33
C PRO A 108 16.96 22.56 23.50
N ARG A 109 17.80 23.58 23.34
CA ARG A 109 19.18 23.51 23.79
C ARG A 109 19.14 23.38 25.31
N TYR A 110 19.15 22.16 25.83
CA TYR A 110 19.55 21.92 27.21
C TYR A 110 21.09 21.81 27.23
N CYS A 111 21.70 22.64 28.08
CA CYS A 111 23.07 22.63 28.64
C CYS A 111 23.67 24.05 28.57
N VAL A 112 24.20 24.67 29.62
CA VAL A 112 24.74 24.16 30.90
C VAL A 112 24.76 25.31 31.91
N PHE A 113 24.60 24.95 33.19
CA PHE A 113 24.90 25.78 34.37
C PHE A 113 26.19 26.59 34.21
N LEU A 114 26.13 27.90 34.49
CA LEU A 114 27.18 28.68 35.17
C LEU A 114 26.57 29.99 35.66
#